data_AF-A0A315CBC2-F1
#
_entry.id   AF-A0A315CBC2-F1
#
_cell.length_a   1.000
_cell.length_b   1.000
_cell.length_c   1.000
_cell.angle_alpha   90.00
_cell.angle_beta   90.00
_cell.angle_gamma   90.00
#
_symmetry.space_group_name_H-M   'P 1'
#
loop_
_entity.id
_entity.type
_entity.pdbx_description
1 polymer ?
#
loop_
_entity_poly.entity_id
_entity_poly.type
_entity_poly.pdbx_seq_one_letter_code
_entity_poly.pdbx_strand_id
1 'polypeptide(L)'
;MNTHYLRALLWLAYLLMPLSVFAQQGDCGFIQNPDRQAYCRAINGGGSSHCGFIRDSDLQARCRAETGGGSSQCGFIRDHDMQAACRASAERANTSSSSSSGQCGFIQNPDKQAYCRATTGGGSGQCGFIRDSDLQAMCRAETGGGSGQCGFIRDRDMQAACRAKTR
;
A
#
# COMPACT_ATOMS: atom_id res chain seq x y z
N MET A 1 42.38 -26.15 -29.77
CA MET A 1 41.76 -25.69 -28.50
C MET A 1 40.35 -26.28 -28.44
N ASN A 2 40.08 -27.07 -27.40
CA ASN A 2 39.05 -28.11 -27.35
C ASN A 2 37.61 -27.56 -27.39
N THR A 3 36.86 -27.94 -28.42
CA THR A 3 35.41 -27.68 -28.59
C THR A 3 34.56 -28.17 -27.41
N HIS A 4 35.07 -29.15 -26.64
CA HIS A 4 34.48 -29.62 -25.40
C HIS A 4 34.47 -28.59 -24.27
N TYR A 5 35.51 -27.73 -24.16
CA TYR A 5 35.56 -26.66 -23.15
C TYR A 5 34.59 -25.53 -23.49
N LEU A 6 34.44 -25.21 -24.78
CA LEU A 6 33.50 -24.19 -25.24
C LEU A 6 32.04 -24.61 -24.95
N ARG A 7 31.74 -25.90 -25.14
CA ARG A 7 30.45 -26.49 -24.75
C ARG A 7 30.26 -26.48 -23.24
N ALA A 8 31.25 -26.88 -22.45
CA ALA A 8 31.17 -26.86 -20.99
C ALA A 8 30.95 -25.45 -20.42
N LEU A 9 31.62 -24.44 -20.98
CA LEU A 9 31.42 -23.02 -20.60
C LEU A 9 30.02 -22.50 -20.95
N LEU A 10 29.45 -22.91 -22.10
CA LEU A 10 28.07 -22.57 -22.46
C LEU A 10 27.03 -23.21 -21.52
N TRP A 11 27.28 -24.44 -21.05
CA TRP A 11 26.42 -25.10 -20.06
C TRP A 11 26.49 -24.44 -18.68
N LEU A 12 27.69 -24.02 -18.24
CA LEU A 12 27.88 -23.28 -16.98
C LEU A 12 27.23 -21.89 -17.01
N ALA A 13 27.26 -21.19 -18.16
CA ALA A 13 26.60 -19.90 -18.32
C ALA A 13 25.07 -19.98 -18.25
N TYR A 14 24.47 -21.10 -18.68
CA TYR A 14 23.01 -21.31 -18.61
C TYR A 14 22.51 -21.56 -17.17
N LEU A 15 23.35 -22.15 -16.31
CA LEU A 15 23.08 -22.37 -14.89
C LEU A 15 23.22 -21.10 -14.02
N LEU A 16 23.89 -20.07 -14.55
CA LEU A 16 24.14 -18.79 -13.86
C LEU A 16 23.17 -17.68 -14.25
N MET A 17 22.14 -17.96 -15.05
CA MET A 17 21.05 -17.01 -15.29
C MET A 17 20.27 -16.81 -13.98
N PRO A 18 20.30 -15.61 -13.37
CA PRO A 18 19.44 -15.33 -12.24
C PRO A 18 18.00 -15.44 -12.74
N LEU A 19 17.26 -16.40 -12.18
CA LEU A 19 15.81 -16.43 -12.21
C LEU A 19 15.35 -15.08 -11.66
N SER A 20 15.10 -14.14 -12.57
CA SER A 20 14.51 -12.86 -12.26
C SER A 20 13.08 -13.18 -11.86
N VAL A 21 12.90 -13.42 -10.56
CA VAL A 21 11.59 -13.53 -9.93
C VAL A 21 10.88 -12.22 -10.21
N PHE A 22 9.99 -12.23 -11.20
CA PHE A 22 9.01 -11.16 -11.36
C PHE A 22 8.18 -11.14 -10.09
N ALA A 23 8.47 -10.17 -9.21
CA ALA A 23 7.75 -9.95 -7.99
C ALA A 23 6.29 -9.60 -8.31
N GLN A 24 5.45 -10.63 -8.21
CA GLN A 24 4.09 -10.62 -7.64
C GLN A 24 3.14 -9.49 -8.06
N GLN A 25 2.57 -9.66 -9.24
CA GLN A 25 1.39 -8.91 -9.71
C GLN A 25 0.08 -9.66 -9.40
N GLY A 26 0.01 -10.33 -8.24
CA GLY A 26 -0.98 -11.39 -7.98
C GLY A 26 -2.38 -10.93 -7.58
N ASP A 27 -2.53 -9.84 -6.81
CA ASP A 27 -3.83 -9.51 -6.18
C ASP A 27 -4.44 -8.17 -6.65
N CYS A 28 -3.62 -7.18 -7.03
CA CYS A 28 -4.15 -5.93 -7.60
C CYS A 28 -4.93 -6.14 -8.91
N GLY A 29 -4.72 -7.26 -9.61
CA GLY A 29 -5.44 -7.63 -10.82
C GLY A 29 -6.93 -7.95 -10.60
N PHE A 30 -7.31 -8.35 -9.38
CA PHE A 30 -8.70 -8.69 -9.04
C PHE A 30 -9.54 -7.50 -8.59
N ILE A 31 -8.93 -6.32 -8.47
CA ILE A 31 -9.63 -5.08 -8.14
C ILE A 31 -10.38 -4.61 -9.40
N GLN A 32 -11.71 -4.49 -9.30
CA GLN A 32 -12.58 -4.03 -10.37
C GLN A 32 -12.50 -2.51 -10.56
N ASN A 33 -12.39 -1.75 -9.47
CA ASN A 33 -12.25 -0.30 -9.55
C ASN A 33 -10.87 0.08 -10.14
N PRO A 34 -10.82 0.75 -11.31
CA PRO A 34 -9.57 1.04 -12.00
C PRO A 34 -8.65 1.98 -11.21
N ASP A 35 -9.21 2.93 -10.45
CA ASP A 35 -8.46 3.86 -9.63
C ASP A 35 -7.79 3.15 -8.45
N ARG A 36 -8.53 2.25 -7.77
CA ARG A 36 -7.98 1.41 -6.70
C ARG A 36 -6.96 0.41 -7.22
N GLN A 37 -7.18 -0.14 -8.42
CA GLN A 37 -6.24 -1.04 -9.05
C GLN A 37 -4.93 -0.32 -9.38
N ALA A 38 -5.00 0.86 -9.98
CA ALA A 38 -3.83 1.67 -10.30
C ALA A 38 -3.08 2.07 -9.03
N TYR A 39 -3.79 2.50 -7.98
CA TYR A 39 -3.22 2.76 -6.67
C TYR A 39 -2.50 1.53 -6.11
N CYS A 40 -3.18 0.38 -6.05
CA CYS A 40 -2.60 -0.88 -5.56
C CYS A 40 -1.31 -1.26 -6.31
N ARG A 41 -1.30 -1.14 -7.64
CA ARG A 41 -0.09 -1.41 -8.45
C ARG A 41 1.04 -0.43 -8.13
N ALA A 42 0.73 0.84 -7.89
CA ALA A 42 1.72 1.87 -7.59
C ALA A 42 2.49 1.56 -6.30
N ILE A 43 1.77 1.20 -5.22
CA ILE A 43 2.36 0.91 -3.91
C ILE A 43 3.04 -0.47 -3.84
N ASN A 44 2.60 -1.45 -4.64
CA ASN A 44 3.17 -2.81 -4.67
C ASN A 44 4.32 -2.98 -5.69
N GLY A 45 5.13 -1.93 -5.91
CA GLY A 45 6.33 -2.01 -6.75
C GLY A 45 6.19 -1.48 -8.18
N GLY A 46 5.01 -1.00 -8.58
CA GLY A 46 4.80 -0.34 -9.88
C GLY A 46 5.29 1.12 -9.93
N GLY A 47 5.56 1.74 -8.78
CA GLY A 47 6.05 3.11 -8.68
C GLY A 47 4.99 4.18 -8.98
N SER A 48 5.38 5.45 -8.83
CA SER A 48 4.49 6.61 -8.96
C SER A 48 3.88 6.82 -10.35
N SER A 49 4.40 6.13 -11.38
CA SER A 49 3.86 6.12 -12.75
C SER A 49 2.42 5.63 -12.79
N HIS A 50 2.07 4.67 -11.95
CA HIS A 50 0.72 4.11 -11.89
C HIS A 50 -0.29 5.10 -11.28
N CYS A 51 0.16 6.03 -10.42
CA CYS A 51 -0.70 7.07 -9.86
C CYS A 51 -1.27 8.00 -10.95
N GLY A 52 -0.62 8.10 -12.12
CA GLY A 52 -1.11 8.89 -13.25
C GLY A 52 -2.41 8.36 -13.88
N PHE A 53 -2.71 7.08 -13.71
CA PHE A 53 -3.94 6.47 -14.25
C PHE A 53 -5.16 6.65 -13.35
N ILE A 54 -4.96 7.13 -12.12
CA ILE A 54 -6.02 7.39 -11.15
C ILE A 54 -6.76 8.67 -11.57
N ARG A 55 -8.07 8.57 -11.77
CA ARG A 55 -8.94 9.70 -12.13
C ARG A 55 -9.33 10.54 -10.93
N ASP A 56 -9.50 9.91 -9.78
CA ASP A 56 -9.74 10.60 -8.52
C ASP A 56 -8.51 11.44 -8.10
N SER A 57 -8.66 12.76 -8.03
CA SER A 57 -7.56 13.68 -7.74
C SER A 57 -6.99 13.50 -6.34
N ASP A 58 -7.85 13.16 -5.38
CA ASP A 58 -7.47 13.03 -3.96
C ASP A 58 -6.69 11.73 -3.75
N LEU A 59 -7.17 10.63 -4.34
CA LEU A 59 -6.47 9.34 -4.35
C LEU A 59 -5.17 9.40 -5.16
N GLN A 60 -5.15 10.14 -6.27
CA GLN A 60 -3.92 10.36 -7.06
C GLN A 60 -2.87 11.10 -6.23
N ALA A 61 -3.25 12.19 -5.58
CA ALA A 61 -2.36 12.98 -4.74
C ALA A 61 -1.80 12.13 -3.58
N ARG A 62 -2.67 11.34 -2.94
CA ARG A 62 -2.26 10.37 -1.91
C ARG A 62 -1.28 9.32 -2.44
N CYS A 63 -1.59 8.73 -3.60
CA CYS A 63 -0.73 7.76 -4.27
C CYS A 63 0.68 8.32 -4.50
N ARG A 64 0.78 9.55 -5.01
CA ARG A 64 2.07 10.22 -5.23
C ARG A 64 2.79 10.51 -3.92
N ALA A 65 2.08 10.88 -2.86
CA ALA A 65 2.68 11.10 -1.54
C ALA A 65 3.37 9.83 -1.02
N GLU A 66 2.68 8.69 -1.11
CA GLU A 66 3.15 7.40 -0.58
C GLU A 66 4.24 6.75 -1.44
N THR A 67 4.25 7.00 -2.76
CA THR A 67 5.21 6.39 -3.71
C THR A 67 6.51 7.19 -3.89
N GLY A 68 6.73 8.25 -3.10
CA GLY A 68 8.00 9.01 -3.07
C GLY A 68 7.89 10.52 -3.28
N GLY A 69 6.69 11.06 -3.47
CA GLY A 69 6.44 12.50 -3.61
C GLY A 69 6.46 13.29 -2.30
N GLY A 70 6.44 12.60 -1.15
CA GLY A 70 6.46 13.21 0.18
C GLY A 70 5.14 13.85 0.60
N SER A 71 5.10 14.42 1.81
CA SER A 71 3.90 15.00 2.41
C SER A 71 3.36 16.24 1.68
N SER A 72 4.16 16.86 0.81
CA SER A 72 3.77 18.00 -0.04
C SER A 72 2.63 17.63 -0.99
N GLN A 73 2.58 16.38 -1.46
CA GLN A 73 1.51 15.91 -2.35
C GLN A 73 0.15 15.85 -1.65
N CYS A 74 0.13 15.60 -0.33
CA CYS A 74 -1.10 15.63 0.45
C CYS A 74 -1.77 17.02 0.48
N GLY A 75 -1.05 18.09 0.13
CA GLY A 75 -1.60 19.44 -0.01
C GLY A 75 -2.64 19.58 -1.13
N PHE A 76 -2.60 18.71 -2.14
CA PHE A 76 -3.53 18.76 -3.28
C PHE A 76 -4.86 18.03 -3.03
N ILE A 77 -4.97 17.31 -1.91
CA ILE A 77 -6.17 16.58 -1.52
C ILE A 77 -7.23 17.56 -1.01
N ARG A 78 -8.44 17.49 -1.57
CA ARG A 78 -9.58 18.33 -1.18
C ARG A 78 -10.32 17.78 0.03
N ASP A 79 -10.45 16.47 0.14
CA ASP A 79 -11.04 15.83 1.32
C ASP A 79 -10.12 15.99 2.55
N HIS A 80 -10.60 16.73 3.56
CA HIS A 80 -9.82 17.03 4.76
C HIS A 80 -9.40 15.77 5.55
N ASP A 81 -10.27 14.75 5.61
CA ASP A 81 -9.96 13.50 6.31
C ASP A 81 -8.85 12.73 5.59
N MET A 82 -8.95 12.65 4.25
CA MET A 82 -7.98 11.98 3.41
C MET A 82 -6.66 12.76 3.39
N GLN A 83 -6.71 14.09 3.41
CA GLN A 83 -5.53 14.94 3.52
C GLN A 83 -4.79 14.70 4.83
N ALA A 84 -5.51 14.69 5.95
CA ALA A 84 -4.94 14.42 7.27
C ALA A 84 -4.35 13.00 7.35
N ALA A 85 -5.06 11.99 6.85
CA ALA A 85 -4.56 10.62 6.78
C ALA A 85 -3.31 10.51 5.88
N CYS A 86 -3.30 11.18 4.73
CA CYS A 86 -2.16 11.22 3.82
C CYS A 86 -0.94 11.84 4.51
N ARG A 87 -1.09 13.01 5.17
CA ARG A 87 0.01 13.66 5.89
C ARG A 87 0.55 12.76 6.99
N ALA A 88 -0.33 12.14 7.77
CA ALA A 88 0.04 11.18 8.81
C ALA A 88 0.87 10.01 8.24
N SER A 89 0.48 9.47 7.09
CA SER A 89 1.20 8.37 6.42
C SER A 89 2.53 8.81 5.79
N ALA A 90 2.60 9.98 5.17
CA ALA A 90 3.80 10.51 4.51
C ALA A 90 4.86 11.00 5.52
N GLU A 91 4.43 11.50 6.68
CA GLU A 91 5.31 11.88 7.79
C GLU A 91 5.98 10.66 8.42
N ARG A 92 5.25 9.54 8.46
CA ARG A 92 5.79 8.25 8.90
C ARG A 92 6.93 7.71 8.06
N ALA A 93 6.94 8.02 6.76
CA ALA A 93 8.00 7.64 5.85
C ALA A 93 9.25 8.53 5.97
N ASN A 94 9.12 9.75 6.51
CA ASN A 94 10.20 10.74 6.55
C ASN A 94 10.85 10.89 7.93
N THR A 95 10.13 10.63 9.03
CA THR A 95 10.67 10.89 10.37
C THR A 95 10.11 9.90 11.39
N SER A 96 10.99 9.21 12.12
CA SER A 96 10.69 8.31 13.25
C SER A 96 10.13 9.04 14.48
N SER A 97 9.58 10.24 14.32
CA SER A 97 9.11 11.09 15.40
C SER A 97 7.65 10.80 15.71
N SER A 98 7.40 10.43 16.95
CA SER A 98 6.16 9.95 17.59
C SER A 98 4.93 10.89 17.51
N SER A 99 4.98 11.95 16.69
CA SER A 99 3.96 12.99 16.58
C SER A 99 3.02 12.83 15.37
N SER A 100 3.23 11.81 14.52
CA SER A 100 2.39 11.53 13.34
C SER A 100 0.91 11.26 13.69
N SER A 101 0.62 10.96 14.96
CA SER A 101 -0.72 10.81 15.53
C SER A 101 -1.50 12.13 15.63
N GLY A 102 -0.81 13.29 15.68
CA GLY A 102 -1.44 14.61 15.75
C GLY A 102 -2.25 14.93 14.49
N GLN A 103 -1.78 14.48 13.32
CA GLN A 103 -2.48 14.67 12.05
C GLN A 103 -3.80 13.88 12.00
N CYS A 104 -3.83 12.66 12.57
CA CYS A 104 -5.06 11.88 12.66
C CYS A 104 -6.14 12.55 13.56
N GLY A 105 -5.76 13.51 14.41
CA GLY A 105 -6.70 14.29 15.22
C GLY A 105 -7.63 15.19 14.42
N PHE A 106 -7.23 15.61 13.22
CA PHE A 106 -8.01 16.49 12.34
C PHE A 106 -9.04 15.75 11.49
N ILE A 107 -9.03 14.41 11.51
CA ILE A 107 -9.98 13.58 10.80
C ILE A 107 -11.32 13.63 11.54
N GLN A 108 -12.37 14.07 10.86
CA GLN A 108 -13.73 14.18 11.40
C GLN A 108 -14.41 12.81 11.46
N ASN A 109 -14.16 11.95 10.48
CA ASN A 109 -14.73 10.61 10.48
C ASN A 109 -14.04 9.71 11.53
N PRO A 110 -14.77 9.21 12.55
CA PRO A 110 -14.18 8.44 13.65
C PRO A 110 -13.54 7.13 13.18
N ASP A 111 -14.10 6.49 12.15
CA ASP A 111 -13.59 5.23 11.61
C ASP A 111 -12.24 5.47 10.89
N LYS A 112 -12.17 6.51 10.05
CA LYS A 112 -10.92 6.92 9.39
C LYS A 112 -9.88 7.39 10.41
N GLN A 113 -10.31 8.08 11.46
CA GLN A 113 -9.43 8.55 12.54
C GLN A 113 -8.80 7.38 13.28
N ALA A 114 -9.62 6.40 13.69
CA ALA A 114 -9.17 5.19 14.34
C ALA A 114 -8.21 4.40 13.45
N TYR A 115 -8.54 4.23 12.16
CA TYR A 115 -7.65 3.60 11.17
C TYR A 115 -6.31 4.35 11.04
N CYS A 116 -6.34 5.68 10.94
CA CYS A 116 -5.14 6.51 10.86
C CYS A 116 -4.26 6.36 12.10
N ARG A 117 -4.84 6.38 13.31
CA ARG A 117 -4.09 6.18 14.56
C ARG A 117 -3.53 4.77 14.67
N ALA A 118 -4.31 3.76 14.27
CA ALA A 118 -3.91 2.37 14.29
C ALA A 118 -2.70 2.15 13.39
N THR A 119 -2.82 2.64 12.15
CA THR A 119 -1.76 2.54 11.17
C THR A 119 -0.57 3.32 11.66
N THR A 120 -0.64 4.62 11.97
CA THR A 120 0.53 5.50 12.23
C THR A 120 1.33 5.28 13.53
N GLY A 121 0.86 4.48 14.49
CA GLY A 121 1.67 4.12 15.67
C GLY A 121 0.90 3.63 16.89
N GLY A 122 -0.43 3.72 16.89
CA GLY A 122 -1.28 3.27 17.98
C GLY A 122 -1.50 1.75 18.05
N GLY A 123 -1.08 1.00 17.02
CA GLY A 123 -1.23 -0.46 16.94
C GLY A 123 -2.66 -0.92 16.68
N SER A 124 -2.83 -2.25 16.60
CA SER A 124 -4.10 -2.89 16.23
C SER A 124 -5.26 -2.65 17.21
N GLY A 125 -4.98 -2.21 18.44
CA GLY A 125 -5.99 -1.86 19.44
C GLY A 125 -6.91 -0.71 18.99
N GLN A 126 -6.40 0.21 18.16
CA GLN A 126 -7.21 1.30 17.62
C GLN A 126 -8.23 0.82 16.58
N CYS A 127 -7.98 -0.30 15.90
CA CYS A 127 -8.91 -0.87 14.93
C CYS A 127 -10.25 -1.31 15.57
N GLY A 128 -10.27 -1.54 16.88
CA GLY A 128 -11.49 -1.89 17.63
C GLY A 128 -12.53 -0.78 17.69
N PHE A 129 -12.13 0.48 17.50
CA PHE A 129 -13.04 1.63 17.48
C PHE A 129 -13.72 1.85 16.13
N ILE A 130 -13.27 1.15 15.08
CA ILE A 130 -13.85 1.24 13.74
C ILE A 130 -15.16 0.45 13.71
N ARG A 131 -16.24 1.12 13.31
CA ARG A 131 -17.59 0.52 13.18
C ARG A 131 -17.76 -0.21 11.85
N ASP A 132 -17.14 0.32 10.80
CA ASP A 132 -17.12 -0.33 9.50
C ASP A 132 -16.33 -1.66 9.55
N SER A 133 -17.01 -2.77 9.25
CA SER A 133 -16.41 -4.11 9.37
C SER A 133 -15.29 -4.36 8.36
N ASP A 134 -15.41 -3.81 7.15
CA ASP A 134 -14.43 -4.00 6.08
C ASP A 134 -13.16 -3.20 6.37
N LEU A 135 -13.32 -1.94 6.78
CA LEU A 135 -12.22 -1.08 7.22
C LEU A 135 -11.56 -1.59 8.51
N GLN A 136 -12.34 -2.15 9.45
CA GLN A 136 -11.80 -2.77 10.65
C GLN A 136 -10.92 -3.99 10.30
N ALA A 137 -11.40 -4.87 9.42
CA ALA A 137 -10.66 -6.03 8.97
C ALA A 137 -9.36 -5.60 8.25
N MET A 138 -9.44 -4.60 7.38
CA MET A 138 -8.28 -4.01 6.70
C MET A 138 -7.27 -3.44 7.71
N CYS A 139 -7.74 -2.67 8.68
CA CYS A 139 -6.93 -2.09 9.75
C CYS A 139 -6.15 -3.17 10.51
N ARG A 140 -6.83 -4.25 10.92
CA ARG A 140 -6.20 -5.36 11.65
C ARG A 140 -5.20 -6.10 10.77
N ALA A 141 -5.50 -6.27 9.48
CA ALA A 141 -4.59 -6.91 8.54
C ALA A 141 -3.25 -6.15 8.47
N GLU A 142 -3.31 -4.81 8.35
CA GLU A 142 -2.13 -3.95 8.21
C GLU A 142 -1.33 -3.75 9.50
N THR A 143 -1.98 -3.78 10.66
CA THR A 143 -1.34 -3.47 11.96
C THR A 143 -0.77 -4.68 12.69
N GLY A 144 -0.84 -5.88 12.10
CA GLY A 144 -0.20 -7.10 12.64
C GLY A 144 -1.02 -8.38 12.57
N GLY A 145 -2.26 -8.34 12.07
CA GLY A 145 -3.12 -9.52 11.92
C GLY A 145 -2.84 -10.36 10.66
N GLY A 146 -2.08 -9.82 9.71
CA GLY A 146 -1.73 -10.50 8.45
C GLY A 146 -2.90 -10.67 7.48
N SER A 147 -2.61 -11.30 6.33
CA SER A 147 -3.55 -11.48 5.23
C SER A 147 -4.81 -12.31 5.57
N GLY A 148 -4.78 -13.08 6.68
CA GLY A 148 -5.94 -13.80 7.20
C GLY A 148 -7.12 -12.88 7.56
N GLN A 149 -6.84 -11.64 7.97
CA GLN A 149 -7.90 -10.67 8.28
C GLN A 149 -8.61 -10.16 7.01
N CYS A 150 -7.96 -10.16 5.85
CA CYS A 150 -8.57 -9.75 4.60
C CYS A 150 -9.73 -10.67 4.18
N GLY A 151 -9.82 -11.89 4.71
CA GLY A 151 -10.94 -12.81 4.47
C GLY A 151 -12.29 -12.33 5.01
N PHE A 152 -12.29 -11.44 6.02
CA PHE A 152 -13.51 -10.89 6.61
C PHE A 152 -14.08 -9.69 5.85
N ILE A 153 -13.34 -9.15 4.89
CA ILE A 153 -13.76 -8.02 4.06
C ILE A 153 -14.77 -8.51 3.02
N ARG A 154 -15.94 -7.87 3.00
CA ARG A 154 -17.03 -8.18 2.07
C ARG A 154 -16.82 -7.54 0.71
N ASP A 155 -16.31 -6.30 0.68
CA ASP A 155 -15.95 -5.62 -0.55
C ASP A 155 -14.78 -6.33 -1.26
N ARG A 156 -15.03 -6.80 -2.48
CA ARG A 156 -14.06 -7.58 -3.28
C ARG A 156 -12.79 -6.77 -3.61
N ASP A 157 -12.95 -5.48 -3.88
CA ASP A 157 -11.85 -4.60 -4.26
C ASP A 157 -10.97 -4.28 -3.05
N MET A 158 -11.59 -4.00 -1.90
CA MET A 158 -10.91 -3.78 -0.64
C MET A 158 -10.24 -5.06 -0.13
N GLN A 159 -10.87 -6.23 -0.32
CA GLN A 159 -10.27 -7.52 0.00
C GLN A 159 -9.02 -7.78 -0.82
N ALA A 160 -9.09 -7.57 -2.13
CA ALA A 160 -7.94 -7.73 -3.03
C ALA A 160 -6.82 -6.74 -2.70
N ALA A 161 -7.16 -5.47 -2.43
CA ALA A 161 -6.19 -4.46 -1.99
C ALA A 161 -5.53 -4.85 -0.65
N CYS A 162 -6.31 -5.34 0.31
CA CYS A 162 -5.82 -5.80 1.60
C CYS A 162 -4.82 -6.96 1.44
N ARG A 163 -5.15 -7.96 0.62
CA ARG A 163 -4.25 -9.10 0.35
C ARG A 163 -2.97 -8.67 -0.35
N ALA A 164 -3.07 -7.73 -1.29
CA ALA A 164 -1.90 -7.19 -1.96
C ALA A 164 -0.97 -6.48 -0.97
N LYS A 165 -1.51 -5.69 -0.04
CA LYS A 165 -0.75 -4.89 0.92
C LYS A 165 -0.18 -5.68 2.11
N THR A 166 -0.71 -6.86 2.41
CA THR A 166 -0.36 -7.68 3.59
C THR A 166 0.41 -8.96 3.27
N ARG A 167 0.85 -9.11 2.01
CA ARG A 167 1.85 -10.13 1.62
C ARG A 167 3.26 -9.67 1.96
#